data_AF-A0A7C3QJI5-F1
#
_entry.id   AF-A0A7C3QJI5-F1
#
_cell.length_a   1.000
_cell.length_b   1.000
_cell.length_c   1.000
_cell.angle_alpha   90.00
_cell.angle_beta   90.00
_cell.angle_gamma   90.00
#
_symmetry.space_group_name_H-M   'P 1'
#
loop_
_entity.id
_entity.type
_entity.pdbx_description
1 polymer ?
#
loop_
_entity_poly.entity_id
_entity_poly.type
_entity_poly.pdbx_seq_one_letter_code
_entity_poly.pdbx_strand_id
1 'polypeptide(L)'
;MAGISAAPIAVTSARAAAAEIPYYINYVAPRIERQSDGPEVAGAGGVLGPTSYGSTLEQALAIDAKYAGGNPRDAKQLAKLEAQAIKENKSPRQIKQAKGTQEARLLTILVEFNNTAADDFTGTMVPETVFESRECVPGNVQNGPLHNNIPNPADASHPDNNTMWVPDFSPEHFNKMLYTSEGITERVRPDLTGPDGDPGIDISGFTMKNMYEEMSKGAYTVTGEATAWVTVPHSEAWYGANRCFFDTEEGEWVAGPPQGMQGHPDNPAGPGALGPDAVNALAAAQPDFPWADYDIEDQGDVDGDGNFLEPDGVIDHLVLVHAGEDKSGGGGAQGVYAIWAHSSTIPGGYEIPETDFAVANYIV
;
A
#
# COMPACT_ATOMS: atom_id res chain seq x y z
N MET A 1 -2.85 -2.18 57.22
CA MET A 1 -3.38 -2.38 55.85
C MET A 1 -4.05 -1.08 55.44
N ALA A 2 -3.33 -0.24 54.69
CA ALA A 2 -3.88 1.00 54.11
C ALA A 2 -3.77 0.83 52.60
N GLY A 3 -4.91 0.62 51.94
CA GLY A 3 -4.99 0.51 50.48
C GLY A 3 -5.06 1.92 49.89
N ILE A 4 -4.03 2.28 49.14
CA ILE A 4 -4.04 3.49 48.30
C ILE A 4 -4.84 3.12 47.05
N SER A 5 -6.05 3.67 46.94
CA SER A 5 -6.82 3.66 45.69
C SER A 5 -6.25 4.77 44.81
N ALA A 6 -5.56 4.39 43.74
CA ALA A 6 -5.20 5.31 42.67
C ALA A 6 -6.48 5.65 41.88
N ALA A 7 -6.75 6.94 41.73
CA ALA A 7 -7.81 7.42 40.85
C ALA A 7 -7.42 7.15 39.38
N PRO A 8 -8.38 6.85 38.49
CA PRO A 8 -8.09 6.72 37.07
C PRO A 8 -7.64 8.10 36.55
N ILE A 9 -6.51 8.11 35.87
CA ILE A 9 -6.08 9.26 35.08
C ILE A 9 -7.03 9.32 33.89
N ALA A 10 -7.87 10.34 33.85
CA ALA A 10 -8.64 10.66 32.66
C ALA A 10 -7.65 11.18 31.61
N VAL A 11 -7.27 10.31 30.67
CA VAL A 11 -6.65 10.72 29.42
C VAL A 11 -7.77 11.34 28.60
N THR A 12 -7.88 12.67 28.63
CA THR A 12 -8.66 13.41 27.64
C THR A 12 -7.80 13.44 26.39
N SER A 13 -7.87 12.42 25.54
CA SER A 13 -7.32 12.52 24.18
C SER A 13 -8.09 13.65 23.49
N ALA A 14 -7.36 14.70 23.12
CA ALA A 14 -7.90 15.73 22.25
C ALA A 14 -8.09 15.07 20.88
N ARG A 15 -9.24 14.44 20.67
CA ARG A 15 -9.57 13.79 19.40
C ARG A 15 -9.39 14.82 18.30
N ALA A 16 -8.42 14.59 17.40
CA ALA A 16 -8.26 15.41 16.22
C ALA A 16 -9.61 15.47 15.50
N ALA A 17 -10.19 16.67 15.37
CA ALA A 17 -11.38 16.81 14.54
C ALA A 17 -10.99 16.40 13.11
N ALA A 18 -11.87 15.74 12.36
CA ALA A 18 -11.66 15.31 10.97
C ALA A 18 -11.03 16.39 10.04
N ALA A 19 -11.15 17.67 10.39
CA ALA A 19 -10.55 18.80 9.66
C ALA A 19 -9.06 19.06 9.96
N GLU A 20 -8.49 18.47 11.01
CA GLU A 20 -7.10 18.70 11.46
C GLU A 20 -6.15 17.58 11.05
N ILE A 21 -6.67 16.42 10.61
CA ILE A 21 -5.86 15.29 10.17
C ILE A 21 -5.05 15.69 8.90
N PRO A 22 -3.71 15.67 8.96
CA PRO A 22 -2.88 15.96 7.80
C PRO A 22 -3.12 14.90 6.72
N TYR A 23 -3.49 15.36 5.53
CA TYR A 23 -3.81 14.48 4.43
C TYR A 23 -2.95 14.77 3.19
N TYR A 24 -2.44 13.70 2.58
CA TYR A 24 -1.68 13.73 1.33
C TYR A 24 -2.06 12.50 0.51
N ILE A 25 -2.24 12.69 -0.79
CA ILE A 25 -2.66 11.61 -1.69
C ILE A 25 -1.61 11.47 -2.79
N ASN A 26 -1.12 10.24 -2.97
CA ASN A 26 -0.12 9.90 -3.97
C ASN A 26 -0.51 8.62 -4.72
N TYR A 27 -1.10 8.79 -5.90
CA TYR A 27 -1.51 7.69 -6.77
C TYR A 27 -0.35 7.02 -7.53
N VAL A 28 0.90 7.35 -7.21
CA VAL A 28 2.08 6.75 -7.84
C VAL A 28 2.34 5.39 -7.21
N ALA A 29 2.50 4.37 -8.04
CA ALA A 29 2.95 3.06 -7.57
C ALA A 29 4.37 3.15 -6.97
N PRO A 30 4.68 2.33 -5.95
CA PRO A 30 6.03 2.20 -5.45
C PRO A 30 7.03 1.92 -6.59
N ARG A 31 8.13 2.68 -6.64
CA ARG A 31 9.15 2.49 -7.68
C ARG A 31 10.08 1.34 -7.30
N ILE A 32 10.22 0.37 -8.20
CA ILE A 32 11.33 -0.58 -8.18
C ILE A 32 12.49 0.04 -8.96
N GLU A 33 13.70 -0.01 -8.41
CA GLU A 33 14.90 0.41 -9.12
C GLU A 33 15.09 -0.46 -10.37
N ARG A 34 15.24 0.17 -11.55
CA ARG A 34 15.48 -0.59 -12.78
C ARG A 34 16.89 -1.19 -12.69
N GLN A 35 17.00 -2.50 -12.55
CA GLN A 35 18.27 -3.19 -12.80
C GLN A 35 18.66 -2.97 -14.27
N SER A 36 19.78 -2.27 -14.49
CA SER A 36 20.22 -1.79 -15.80
C SER A 36 21.35 -2.62 -16.42
N ASP A 37 21.57 -3.84 -15.92
CA ASP A 37 22.88 -4.47 -16.03
C ASP A 37 22.93 -5.59 -17.09
N GLY A 38 21.82 -5.83 -17.80
CA GLY A 38 21.70 -6.88 -18.83
C GLY A 38 21.34 -6.34 -20.23
N PRO A 39 21.69 -7.06 -21.30
CA PRO A 39 21.23 -6.72 -22.64
C PRO A 39 19.71 -6.91 -22.73
N GLU A 40 19.00 -5.81 -23.01
CA GLU A 40 17.56 -5.77 -23.20
C GLU A 40 17.14 -6.71 -24.35
N VAL A 41 16.15 -7.57 -24.11
CA VAL A 41 15.66 -8.53 -25.12
C VAL A 41 14.69 -7.81 -26.05
N ALA A 42 14.98 -7.82 -27.36
CA ALA A 42 14.17 -7.13 -28.36
C ALA A 42 12.77 -7.76 -28.52
N GLY A 43 11.72 -6.94 -28.37
CA GLY A 43 10.36 -7.29 -28.77
C GLY A 43 10.17 -7.29 -30.29
N ALA A 44 9.03 -7.81 -30.74
CA ALA A 44 8.66 -7.84 -32.16
C ALA A 44 8.60 -6.42 -32.74
N GLY A 45 9.60 -6.04 -33.55
CA GLY A 45 9.69 -4.72 -34.18
C GLY A 45 11.01 -3.98 -33.98
N GLY A 46 11.93 -4.49 -33.16
CA GLY A 46 13.31 -3.97 -33.08
C GLY A 46 13.44 -2.56 -32.47
N VAL A 47 12.45 -2.11 -31.69
CA VAL A 47 12.54 -0.90 -30.88
C VAL A 47 12.80 -1.29 -29.42
N LEU A 48 13.74 -0.59 -28.79
CA LEU A 48 14.25 -0.85 -27.42
C LEU A 48 13.33 -0.17 -26.40
N GLY A 49 12.93 -0.90 -25.36
CA GLY A 49 11.91 -0.53 -24.38
C GLY A 49 10.79 -1.57 -24.32
N PRO A 50 9.87 -1.51 -23.35
CA PRO A 50 8.70 -2.40 -23.27
C PRO A 50 7.78 -2.14 -24.47
N THR A 51 8.13 -2.71 -25.62
CA THR A 51 7.48 -2.44 -26.91
C THR A 51 6.16 -3.19 -27.08
N SER A 52 5.81 -4.10 -26.17
CA SER A 52 4.43 -4.61 -26.08
C SER A 52 3.44 -3.58 -25.53
N TYR A 53 3.91 -2.52 -24.85
CA TYR A 53 3.05 -1.58 -24.10
C TYR A 53 3.26 -0.09 -24.45
N GLY A 54 4.03 0.21 -25.50
CA GLY A 54 4.79 1.46 -25.73
C GLY A 54 4.04 2.79 -25.86
N SER A 55 2.76 2.89 -25.50
CA SER A 55 2.11 4.20 -25.29
C SER A 55 1.35 4.25 -23.97
N THR A 56 0.60 3.21 -23.61
CA THR A 56 -0.17 3.14 -22.35
C THR A 56 0.75 3.08 -21.13
N LEU A 57 1.81 2.27 -21.17
CA LEU A 57 2.79 2.21 -20.08
C LEU A 57 3.63 3.49 -20.00
N GLU A 58 3.94 4.11 -21.14
CA GLU A 58 4.62 5.41 -21.15
C GLU A 58 3.75 6.51 -20.55
N GLN A 59 2.45 6.52 -20.86
CA GLN A 59 1.46 7.40 -20.22
C GLN A 59 1.40 7.14 -18.72
N ALA A 60 1.40 5.87 -18.30
CA ALA A 60 1.42 5.52 -16.89
C ALA A 60 2.66 6.10 -16.19
N LEU A 61 3.84 5.84 -16.73
CA LEU A 61 5.11 6.36 -16.22
C LEU A 61 5.17 7.89 -16.23
N ALA A 62 4.58 8.55 -17.22
CA ALA A 62 4.52 10.01 -17.29
C ALA A 62 3.60 10.61 -16.21
N ILE A 63 2.47 9.95 -15.93
CA ILE A 63 1.59 10.29 -14.82
C ILE A 63 2.33 10.09 -13.50
N ASP A 64 3.00 8.95 -13.34
CA ASP A 64 3.76 8.64 -12.13
C ASP A 64 4.89 9.64 -11.88
N ALA A 65 5.57 10.10 -12.93
CA ALA A 65 6.58 11.14 -12.85
C ALA A 65 6.01 12.48 -12.39
N LYS A 66 4.77 12.83 -12.77
CA LYS A 66 4.11 14.08 -12.38
C LYS A 66 3.76 14.11 -10.89
N TYR A 67 3.46 12.96 -10.30
CA TYR A 67 2.99 12.84 -8.92
C TYR A 67 4.04 12.28 -7.95
N ALA A 68 5.29 12.10 -8.38
CA ALA A 68 6.39 11.56 -7.56
C ALA A 68 6.88 12.48 -6.42
N GLY A 69 6.16 13.55 -6.10
CA GLY A 69 6.47 14.38 -4.94
C GLY A 69 6.25 13.60 -3.64
N GLY A 70 7.00 13.93 -2.59
CA GLY A 70 6.65 13.49 -1.24
C GLY A 70 5.55 14.39 -0.65
N ASN A 71 5.09 14.06 0.56
CA ASN A 71 4.17 14.91 1.30
C ASN A 71 4.78 16.33 1.46
N PRO A 72 4.10 17.39 0.99
CA PRO A 72 4.64 18.75 1.00
C PRO A 72 4.80 19.34 2.41
N ARG A 73 4.07 18.86 3.42
CA ARG A 73 4.28 19.27 4.82
C ARG A 73 5.58 18.70 5.34
N ASP A 74 5.78 17.39 5.18
CA ASP A 74 6.98 16.69 5.63
C ASP A 74 8.23 17.20 4.91
N ALA A 75 8.12 17.46 3.60
CA ALA A 75 9.20 18.04 2.80
C ALA A 75 9.63 19.43 3.33
N LYS A 76 8.68 20.28 3.76
CA LYS A 76 8.99 21.58 4.37
C LYS A 76 9.67 21.43 5.73
N GLN A 77 9.19 20.50 6.55
CA GLN A 77 9.77 20.23 7.86
C GLN A 77 11.19 19.66 7.74
N LEU A 78 11.41 18.75 6.78
CA LEU A 78 12.72 18.24 6.43
C LEU A 78 13.66 19.37 5.98
N ALA A 79 13.24 20.23 5.05
CA ALA A 79 14.04 21.34 4.58
C ALA A 79 14.42 22.32 5.72
N LYS A 80 13.52 22.55 6.68
CA LYS A 80 13.80 23.35 7.88
C LYS A 80 14.87 22.70 8.77
N LEU A 81 14.75 21.39 9.01
CA LEU A 81 15.72 20.61 9.79
C LEU A 81 17.09 20.57 9.10
N GLU A 82 17.14 20.40 7.78
CA GLU A 82 18.37 20.42 6.99
C GLU A 82 19.05 21.79 7.05
N ALA A 83 18.29 22.88 6.88
CA ALA A 83 18.82 24.23 7.00
C ALA A 83 19.38 24.50 8.41
N GLN A 84 18.71 23.98 9.45
CA GLN A 84 19.21 24.07 10.82
C GLN A 84 20.48 23.22 11.03
N ALA A 85 20.53 22.03 10.46
CA ALA A 85 21.70 21.14 10.51
C ALA A 85 22.94 21.79 9.90
N ILE A 86 22.78 22.42 8.72
CA ILE A 86 23.85 23.17 8.06
C ILE A 86 24.30 24.36 8.91
N LYS A 87 23.34 25.13 9.45
CA LYS A 87 23.63 26.33 10.24
C LYS A 87 24.34 26.03 11.56
N GLU A 88 23.91 24.98 12.26
CA GLU A 88 24.44 24.62 13.58
C GLU A 88 25.63 23.66 13.52
N ASN A 89 25.95 23.13 12.33
CA ASN A 89 26.93 22.06 12.14
C ASN A 89 26.64 20.85 13.05
N LYS A 90 25.37 20.46 13.12
CA LYS A 90 24.85 19.34 13.90
C LYS A 90 24.04 18.42 13.00
N SER A 91 24.07 17.11 13.25
CA SER A 91 23.18 16.18 12.56
C SER A 91 21.72 16.37 13.01
N PRO A 92 20.72 15.98 12.19
CA PRO A 92 19.32 15.98 12.60
C PRO A 92 19.09 15.25 13.94
N ARG A 93 19.82 14.15 14.18
CA ARG A 93 19.78 13.40 15.44
C ARG A 93 20.21 14.25 16.64
N GLN A 94 21.25 15.05 16.49
CA GLN A 94 21.74 15.96 17.54
C GLN A 94 20.78 17.13 17.77
N ILE A 95 20.15 17.64 16.71
CA ILE A 95 19.15 18.72 16.80
C ILE A 95 17.91 18.23 17.56
N LYS A 96 17.37 17.06 17.16
CA LYS A 96 16.22 16.42 17.80
C LYS A 96 16.53 15.81 19.17
N GLN A 97 17.80 15.77 19.58
CA GLN A 97 18.26 15.11 20.81
C GLN A 97 17.77 13.66 20.92
N ALA A 98 17.72 12.94 19.79
CA ALA A 98 17.14 11.61 19.73
C ALA A 98 17.94 10.61 20.59
N LYS A 99 17.24 9.94 21.52
CA LYS A 99 17.83 9.07 22.54
C LYS A 99 18.28 7.71 22.00
N GLY A 100 17.79 7.31 20.82
CA GLY A 100 18.02 5.99 20.24
C GLY A 100 17.63 5.94 18.77
N THR A 101 17.48 4.72 18.27
CA THR A 101 16.80 4.43 17.00
C THR A 101 15.32 4.75 17.18
N GLN A 102 14.73 5.48 16.24
CA GLN A 102 13.28 5.66 16.19
C GLN A 102 12.66 4.39 15.61
N GLU A 103 11.56 3.94 16.20
CA GLU A 103 10.84 2.76 15.78
C GLU A 103 9.42 3.18 15.40
N ALA A 104 9.02 2.85 14.17
CA ALA A 104 7.64 3.00 13.72
C ALA A 104 6.95 1.63 13.71
N ARG A 105 5.79 1.54 14.33
CA ARG A 105 5.00 0.31 14.38
C ARG A 105 3.89 0.37 13.33
N LEU A 106 3.93 -0.58 12.40
CA LEU A 106 3.02 -0.64 11.26
C LEU A 106 1.88 -1.60 11.53
N LEU A 107 0.64 -1.13 11.35
CA LEU A 107 -0.54 -1.98 11.30
C LEU A 107 -0.66 -2.56 9.89
N THR A 108 -0.22 -3.79 9.70
CA THR A 108 -0.36 -4.49 8.40
C THR A 108 -1.60 -5.38 8.42
N ILE A 109 -2.65 -4.95 7.73
CA ILE A 109 -3.87 -5.74 7.56
C ILE A 109 -3.80 -6.51 6.25
N LEU A 110 -3.92 -7.84 6.34
CA LEU A 110 -4.05 -8.70 5.16
C LEU A 110 -5.53 -8.76 4.75
N VAL A 111 -5.84 -8.32 3.55
CA VAL A 111 -7.22 -8.09 3.09
C VAL A 111 -7.54 -8.97 1.90
N GLU A 112 -8.52 -9.85 2.06
CA GLU A 112 -9.14 -10.56 0.95
C GLU A 112 -10.58 -10.12 0.72
N PHE A 113 -11.12 -10.47 -0.43
CA PHE A 113 -12.39 -9.93 -0.90
C PHE A 113 -13.48 -10.99 -0.92
N ASN A 114 -14.73 -10.55 -0.78
CA ASN A 114 -15.87 -11.46 -0.76
C ASN A 114 -16.03 -12.19 -2.11
N ASN A 115 -15.79 -13.50 -2.11
CA ASN A 115 -15.86 -14.36 -3.29
C ASN A 115 -17.30 -14.61 -3.81
N THR A 116 -18.30 -14.00 -3.17
CA THR A 116 -19.71 -14.03 -3.57
C THR A 116 -20.36 -12.64 -3.53
N ALA A 117 -19.57 -11.56 -3.59
CA ALA A 117 -20.03 -10.17 -3.53
C ALA A 117 -21.10 -9.84 -4.58
N ALA A 118 -20.94 -10.38 -5.80
CA ALA A 118 -21.77 -10.12 -6.95
C ALA A 118 -21.93 -8.62 -7.30
N ASP A 119 -20.84 -7.86 -7.19
CA ASP A 119 -20.83 -6.44 -7.56
C ASP A 119 -21.02 -6.27 -9.07
N ASP A 120 -22.06 -5.53 -9.50
CA ASP A 120 -22.56 -5.54 -10.87
C ASP A 120 -22.05 -4.36 -11.72
N PHE A 121 -21.08 -4.64 -12.61
CA PHE A 121 -20.55 -3.68 -13.57
C PHE A 121 -21.23 -3.73 -14.95
N THR A 122 -22.29 -4.52 -15.15
CA THR A 122 -22.92 -4.70 -16.49
C THR A 122 -23.52 -3.42 -17.08
N GLY A 123 -23.84 -2.43 -16.24
CA GLY A 123 -24.27 -1.08 -16.64
C GLY A 123 -23.12 -0.10 -16.89
N THR A 124 -21.86 -0.54 -16.79
CA THR A 124 -20.67 0.30 -16.91
C THR A 124 -19.78 -0.16 -18.06
N MET A 125 -18.94 0.75 -18.56
CA MET A 125 -17.90 0.43 -19.52
C MET A 125 -16.56 0.41 -18.79
N VAL A 126 -15.74 -0.59 -19.08
CA VAL A 126 -14.37 -0.74 -18.57
C VAL A 126 -13.42 -0.90 -19.75
N PRO A 127 -12.15 -0.54 -19.62
CA PRO A 127 -11.15 -0.88 -20.63
C PRO A 127 -11.03 -2.40 -20.76
N GLU A 128 -10.77 -2.90 -21.97
CA GLU A 128 -10.62 -4.34 -22.22
C GLU A 128 -9.48 -4.96 -21.41
N THR A 129 -8.33 -4.28 -21.36
CA THR A 129 -7.18 -4.69 -20.55
C THR A 129 -6.52 -3.51 -19.82
N VAL A 130 -5.55 -3.79 -18.95
CA VAL A 130 -4.84 -2.75 -18.21
C VAL A 130 -3.91 -1.95 -19.14
N PHE A 131 -3.09 -2.62 -19.96
CA PHE A 131 -2.04 -1.95 -20.75
C PHE A 131 -2.15 -2.14 -22.26
N GLU A 132 -2.67 -3.28 -22.74
CA GLU A 132 -2.77 -3.58 -24.18
C GLU A 132 -3.93 -2.84 -24.84
N SER A 133 -5.09 -3.48 -24.99
CA SER A 133 -6.27 -2.88 -25.60
C SER A 133 -7.01 -2.07 -24.54
N ARG A 134 -7.09 -0.76 -24.76
CA ARG A 134 -7.84 0.17 -23.92
C ARG A 134 -9.21 0.50 -24.50
N GLU A 135 -9.69 -0.29 -25.48
CA GLU A 135 -11.05 -0.15 -25.99
C GLU A 135 -12.06 -0.39 -24.85
N CYS A 136 -13.09 0.44 -24.80
CA CYS A 136 -14.11 0.34 -23.77
C CYS A 136 -15.11 -0.77 -24.12
N VAL A 137 -15.23 -1.75 -23.22
CA VAL A 137 -16.14 -2.88 -23.32
C VAL A 137 -17.13 -2.89 -22.14
N PRO A 138 -18.32 -3.50 -22.27
CA PRO A 138 -19.23 -3.66 -21.14
C PRO A 138 -18.58 -4.43 -19.99
N GLY A 139 -18.76 -3.94 -18.77
CA GLY A 139 -18.34 -4.64 -17.57
C GLY A 139 -19.18 -5.88 -17.28
N ASN A 140 -18.77 -6.63 -16.26
CA ASN A 140 -19.41 -7.87 -15.82
C ASN A 140 -19.44 -7.96 -14.29
N VAL A 141 -20.22 -8.90 -13.75
CA VAL A 141 -20.33 -9.12 -12.30
C VAL A 141 -19.00 -9.60 -11.72
N GLN A 142 -18.56 -8.98 -10.63
CA GLN A 142 -17.27 -9.21 -9.98
C GLN A 142 -17.41 -9.85 -8.59
N ASN A 143 -16.40 -10.65 -8.22
CA ASN A 143 -16.28 -11.35 -6.95
C ASN A 143 -14.79 -11.51 -6.58
N GLY A 144 -14.50 -11.61 -5.28
CA GLY A 144 -13.16 -11.93 -4.79
C GLY A 144 -12.10 -10.92 -5.24
N PRO A 145 -10.81 -11.31 -5.26
CA PRO A 145 -10.27 -12.65 -4.99
C PRO A 145 -10.07 -12.98 -3.50
N LEU A 146 -9.93 -14.28 -3.20
CA LEU A 146 -9.33 -14.75 -1.94
C LEU A 146 -7.81 -14.84 -2.09
N HIS A 147 -7.07 -14.77 -0.99
CA HIS A 147 -5.61 -14.95 -1.01
C HIS A 147 -5.19 -16.35 -1.53
N ASN A 148 -3.91 -16.51 -1.90
CA ASN A 148 -3.35 -17.76 -2.42
C ASN A 148 -3.98 -18.30 -3.72
N ASN A 149 -4.64 -17.45 -4.50
CA ASN A 149 -5.21 -17.82 -5.81
C ASN A 149 -4.42 -17.24 -7.01
N ILE A 150 -3.28 -16.58 -6.76
CA ILE A 150 -2.37 -16.15 -7.84
C ILE A 150 -1.77 -17.41 -8.49
N PRO A 151 -1.95 -17.61 -9.81
CA PRO A 151 -1.39 -18.76 -10.52
C PRO A 151 0.12 -18.84 -10.34
N ASN A 152 0.67 -20.05 -10.28
CA ASN A 152 2.11 -20.21 -10.23
C ASN A 152 2.75 -19.72 -11.54
N PRO A 153 3.63 -18.70 -11.51
CA PRO A 153 4.25 -18.16 -12.71
C PRO A 153 5.14 -19.17 -13.47
N ALA A 154 5.59 -20.24 -12.80
CA ALA A 154 6.32 -21.33 -13.46
C ALA A 154 5.47 -22.07 -14.52
N ASP A 155 4.13 -22.02 -14.38
CA ASP A 155 3.17 -22.66 -15.29
C ASP A 155 2.64 -21.69 -16.36
N ALA A 156 3.13 -20.44 -16.39
CA ALA A 156 2.71 -19.43 -17.35
C ALA A 156 3.10 -19.81 -18.78
N SER A 157 2.34 -19.31 -19.77
CA SER A 157 2.60 -19.59 -21.18
C SER A 157 3.91 -18.97 -21.70
N HIS A 158 4.44 -17.98 -20.98
CA HIS A 158 5.71 -17.32 -21.25
C HIS A 158 6.61 -17.45 -20.03
N PRO A 159 7.95 -17.52 -20.22
CA PRO A 159 8.88 -17.49 -19.10
C PRO A 159 8.69 -16.24 -18.26
N ASP A 160 8.37 -16.42 -16.99
CA ASP A 160 8.32 -15.39 -15.96
C ASP A 160 9.51 -15.59 -15.03
N ASN A 161 10.36 -14.58 -14.90
CA ASN A 161 11.51 -14.59 -13.99
C ASN A 161 11.53 -13.38 -13.04
N ASN A 162 10.41 -12.67 -12.94
CA ASN A 162 10.31 -11.39 -12.23
C ASN A 162 9.19 -11.38 -11.19
N THR A 163 8.20 -12.28 -11.28
CA THR A 163 7.11 -12.35 -10.30
C THR A 163 7.57 -13.08 -9.04
N MET A 164 7.50 -12.39 -7.92
CA MET A 164 7.63 -13.01 -6.60
C MET A 164 6.40 -13.88 -6.34
N TRP A 165 6.62 -15.18 -6.10
CA TRP A 165 5.54 -16.12 -5.82
C TRP A 165 5.96 -17.20 -4.84
N VAL A 166 5.08 -17.50 -3.89
CA VAL A 166 5.15 -18.63 -2.96
C VAL A 166 3.80 -19.34 -2.93
N PRO A 167 3.74 -20.63 -2.58
CA PRO A 167 2.48 -21.37 -2.51
C PRO A 167 1.54 -20.90 -1.38
N ASP A 168 2.06 -20.18 -0.39
CA ASP A 168 1.29 -19.70 0.76
C ASP A 168 1.78 -18.32 1.25
N PHE A 169 1.02 -17.28 0.92
CA PHE A 169 1.13 -15.91 1.43
C PHE A 169 0.41 -15.79 2.77
N SER A 170 0.90 -16.51 3.78
CA SER A 170 0.37 -16.50 5.13
C SER A 170 0.79 -15.26 5.94
N PRO A 171 0.14 -14.95 7.07
CA PRO A 171 0.64 -13.93 8.00
C PRO A 171 2.10 -14.16 8.43
N GLU A 172 2.51 -15.43 8.59
CA GLU A 172 3.91 -15.77 8.89
C GLU A 172 4.86 -15.34 7.76
N HIS A 173 4.48 -15.54 6.50
CA HIS A 173 5.26 -15.10 5.35
C HIS A 173 5.50 -13.58 5.39
N PHE A 174 4.44 -12.79 5.57
CA PHE A 174 4.56 -11.33 5.64
C PHE A 174 5.35 -10.89 6.88
N ASN A 175 5.13 -11.50 8.04
CA ASN A 175 5.90 -11.19 9.25
C ASN A 175 7.40 -11.40 9.05
N LYS A 176 7.81 -12.54 8.45
CA LYS A 176 9.21 -12.80 8.10
C LYS A 176 9.75 -11.74 7.14
N MET A 177 9.05 -11.50 6.04
CA MET A 177 9.48 -10.56 5.00
C MET A 177 9.56 -9.10 5.46
N LEU A 178 8.65 -8.66 6.33
CA LEU A 178 8.53 -7.25 6.70
C LEU A 178 9.31 -6.89 7.98
N TYR A 179 9.22 -7.71 9.03
CA TYR A 179 9.56 -7.28 10.39
C TYR A 179 10.72 -8.01 11.06
N THR A 180 11.30 -9.01 10.39
CA THR A 180 12.45 -9.76 10.95
C THR A 180 13.76 -9.33 10.29
N SER A 181 14.88 -9.60 10.96
CA SER A 181 16.21 -9.40 10.36
C SER A 181 16.68 -10.61 9.55
N GLU A 182 16.20 -11.81 9.86
CA GLU A 182 16.56 -13.03 9.14
C GLU A 182 15.80 -13.17 7.81
N GLY A 183 14.52 -12.77 7.79
CA GLY A 183 13.69 -12.83 6.60
C GLY A 183 13.18 -14.23 6.29
N ILE A 184 12.92 -14.46 5.00
CA ILE A 184 12.51 -15.76 4.47
C ILE A 184 13.80 -16.50 4.07
N THR A 185 14.08 -17.60 4.76
CA THR A 185 15.31 -18.40 4.53
C THR A 185 15.12 -19.51 3.50
N GLU A 186 13.87 -19.88 3.25
CA GLU A 186 13.52 -20.81 2.19
C GLU A 186 13.66 -20.13 0.83
N ARG A 187 14.38 -20.77 -0.10
CA ARG A 187 14.49 -20.25 -1.47
C ARG A 187 13.13 -20.23 -2.15
N VAL A 188 12.81 -19.10 -2.76
CA VAL A 188 11.57 -18.89 -3.51
C VAL A 188 11.77 -19.20 -4.99
N ARG A 189 10.70 -19.42 -5.75
CA ARG A 189 10.76 -19.72 -7.19
C ARG A 189 11.81 -20.80 -7.54
N PRO A 190 11.71 -22.03 -7.00
CA PRO A 190 12.69 -23.11 -7.22
C PRO A 190 12.79 -23.57 -8.68
N ASP A 191 11.86 -23.14 -9.53
CA ASP A 191 11.88 -23.28 -10.98
C ASP A 191 12.96 -22.42 -11.66
N LEU A 192 13.44 -21.37 -11.00
CA LEU A 192 14.48 -20.47 -11.49
C LEU A 192 15.87 -20.89 -10.99
N THR A 193 16.92 -20.38 -11.65
CA THR A 193 18.30 -20.43 -11.14
C THR A 193 18.64 -19.09 -10.49
N GLY A 194 19.06 -19.13 -9.22
CA GLY A 194 19.48 -17.97 -8.46
C GLY A 194 20.78 -17.35 -8.99
N PRO A 195 21.09 -16.08 -8.60
CA PRO A 195 22.35 -15.42 -8.97
C PRO A 195 23.61 -16.15 -8.49
N ASP A 196 23.46 -17.01 -7.48
CA ASP A 196 24.51 -17.87 -6.93
C ASP A 196 24.65 -19.22 -7.68
N GLY A 197 23.78 -19.50 -8.64
CA GLY A 197 23.80 -20.71 -9.47
C GLY A 197 22.99 -21.89 -8.93
N ASP A 198 22.38 -21.76 -7.75
CA ASP A 198 21.55 -22.79 -7.15
C ASP A 198 20.08 -22.70 -7.61
N PRO A 199 19.29 -23.78 -7.55
CA PRO A 199 17.85 -23.71 -7.78
C PRO A 199 17.13 -22.84 -6.73
N GLY A 200 16.29 -21.93 -7.20
CA GLY A 200 15.56 -20.97 -6.38
C GLY A 200 16.35 -19.71 -6.02
N ILE A 201 15.62 -18.64 -5.76
CA ILE A 201 16.15 -17.33 -5.38
C ILE A 201 16.24 -17.27 -3.85
N ASP A 202 17.45 -17.05 -3.33
CA ASP A 202 17.67 -16.76 -1.92
C ASP A 202 17.36 -15.28 -1.66
N ILE A 203 16.38 -15.03 -0.78
CA ILE A 203 15.97 -13.70 -0.33
C ILE A 203 16.20 -13.50 1.17
N SER A 204 17.02 -14.36 1.80
CA SER A 204 17.38 -14.25 3.22
C SER A 204 17.96 -12.87 3.51
N GLY A 205 17.48 -12.24 4.59
CA GLY A 205 17.91 -10.91 5.00
C GLY A 205 17.40 -9.75 4.14
N PHE A 206 16.72 -9.98 3.02
CA PHE A 206 16.07 -8.93 2.24
C PHE A 206 14.68 -8.61 2.81
N THR A 207 14.67 -7.92 3.95
CA THR A 207 13.44 -7.54 4.66
C THR A 207 13.22 -6.04 4.67
N MET A 208 11.97 -5.61 4.81
CA MET A 208 11.64 -4.19 4.96
C MET A 208 12.37 -3.59 6.18
N LYS A 209 12.41 -4.31 7.30
CA LYS A 209 13.19 -3.92 8.48
C LYS A 209 14.66 -3.64 8.15
N ASN A 210 15.35 -4.60 7.53
CA ASN A 210 16.76 -4.44 7.18
C ASN A 210 16.99 -3.29 6.20
N MET A 211 16.08 -3.11 5.23
CA MET A 211 16.13 -1.97 4.31
C MET A 211 16.08 -0.64 5.06
N TYR A 212 15.13 -0.44 5.97
CA TYR A 212 15.02 0.79 6.76
C TYR A 212 16.21 1.00 7.69
N GLU A 213 16.72 -0.07 8.33
CA GLU A 213 17.90 0.01 9.19
C GLU A 213 19.16 0.35 8.40
N GLU A 214 19.35 -0.22 7.20
CA GLU A 214 20.49 0.07 6.33
C GLU A 214 20.44 1.51 5.81
N MET A 215 19.32 1.90 5.18
CA MET A 215 19.15 3.23 4.59
C MET A 215 19.27 4.35 5.62
N SER A 216 18.80 4.10 6.86
CA SER A 216 18.88 5.07 7.95
C SER A 216 20.20 5.00 8.75
N LYS A 217 21.07 4.04 8.46
CA LYS A 217 22.28 3.71 9.26
C LYS A 217 21.93 3.47 10.73
N GLY A 218 20.83 2.75 10.97
CA GLY A 218 20.30 2.39 12.29
C GLY A 218 19.64 3.55 13.03
N ALA A 219 19.35 4.67 12.37
CA ALA A 219 18.61 5.78 12.98
C ALA A 219 17.10 5.54 13.05
N TYR A 220 16.58 4.67 12.17
CA TYR A 220 15.17 4.34 12.04
C TYR A 220 14.99 2.84 11.77
N THR A 221 13.96 2.24 12.36
CA THR A 221 13.55 0.85 12.11
C THR A 221 12.04 0.76 12.08
N VAL A 222 11.54 -0.33 11.53
CA VAL A 222 10.11 -0.63 11.45
C VAL A 222 9.80 -1.93 12.17
N THR A 223 8.68 -1.94 12.89
CA THR A 223 8.12 -3.12 13.56
C THR A 223 6.64 -3.24 13.23
N GLY A 224 6.01 -4.33 13.65
CA GLY A 224 4.61 -4.60 13.37
C GLY A 224 4.31 -6.09 13.39
N GLU A 225 3.08 -6.40 13.05
CA GLU A 225 2.60 -7.76 12.86
C GLU A 225 1.53 -7.74 11.76
N ALA A 226 1.64 -8.65 10.80
CA ALA A 226 0.61 -8.90 9.81
C ALA A 226 -0.56 -9.61 10.47
N THR A 227 -1.77 -9.08 10.30
CA THR A 227 -3.00 -9.71 10.82
C THR A 227 -3.26 -11.06 10.15
N ALA A 228 -4.17 -11.85 10.71
CA ALA A 228 -4.85 -12.85 9.91
C ALA A 228 -5.57 -12.17 8.71
N TRP A 229 -5.79 -12.92 7.63
CA TRP A 229 -6.58 -12.45 6.51
C TRP A 229 -7.99 -12.09 6.97
N VAL A 230 -8.41 -10.85 6.70
CA VAL A 230 -9.78 -10.38 6.93
C VAL A 230 -10.50 -10.27 5.59
N THR A 231 -11.77 -10.64 5.56
CA THR A 231 -12.59 -10.54 4.34
C THR A 231 -13.41 -9.26 4.36
N VAL A 232 -13.21 -8.38 3.37
CA VAL A 232 -14.04 -7.17 3.18
C VAL A 232 -15.34 -7.52 2.44
N PRO A 233 -16.42 -6.71 2.60
CA PRO A 233 -17.76 -7.12 2.13
C PRO A 233 -17.91 -7.23 0.61
N HIS A 234 -17.05 -6.56 -0.17
CA HIS A 234 -17.15 -6.47 -1.61
C HIS A 234 -16.00 -7.18 -2.36
N SER A 235 -16.12 -7.26 -3.68
CA SER A 235 -15.03 -7.66 -4.58
C SER A 235 -13.95 -6.58 -4.66
N GLU A 236 -12.75 -6.94 -5.13
CA GLU A 236 -11.67 -5.98 -5.38
C GLU A 236 -12.11 -4.85 -6.33
N ALA A 237 -12.91 -5.20 -7.35
CA ALA A 237 -13.47 -4.29 -8.32
C ALA A 237 -14.25 -3.13 -7.68
N TRP A 238 -14.94 -3.39 -6.57
CA TRP A 238 -15.72 -2.38 -5.85
C TRP A 238 -14.87 -1.18 -5.45
N TYR A 239 -13.62 -1.46 -5.05
CA TYR A 239 -12.65 -0.47 -4.62
C TYR A 239 -11.77 0.01 -5.79
N GLY A 240 -11.33 -0.92 -6.64
CA GLY A 240 -10.22 -0.70 -7.57
C GLY A 240 -10.59 -0.53 -9.05
N ALA A 241 -11.83 -0.77 -9.49
CA ALA A 241 -12.14 -0.84 -10.92
C ALA A 241 -11.77 0.41 -11.73
N ASN A 242 -11.15 0.20 -12.90
CA ASN A 242 -10.94 1.23 -13.91
C ASN A 242 -12.17 1.33 -14.82
N ARG A 243 -12.87 2.47 -14.80
CA ARG A 243 -14.06 2.70 -15.62
C ARG A 243 -13.78 3.69 -16.75
N CYS A 244 -14.34 3.40 -17.92
CA CYS A 244 -14.42 4.35 -19.01
C CYS A 244 -15.44 5.46 -18.70
N PHE A 245 -15.28 6.60 -19.36
CA PHE A 245 -16.24 7.70 -19.32
C PHE A 245 -16.76 7.99 -20.74
N PHE A 246 -17.99 8.48 -20.82
CA PHE A 246 -18.58 8.85 -22.12
C PHE A 246 -18.17 10.28 -22.47
N ASP A 247 -17.41 10.43 -23.55
CA ASP A 247 -17.10 11.72 -24.11
C ASP A 247 -18.31 12.23 -24.90
N THR A 248 -18.93 13.31 -24.42
CA THR A 248 -20.11 13.89 -25.07
C THR A 248 -19.81 14.68 -26.34
N GLU A 249 -18.57 15.13 -26.52
CA GLU A 249 -18.14 15.87 -27.71
C GLU A 249 -17.84 14.92 -28.86
N GLU A 250 -17.14 13.82 -28.58
CA GLU A 250 -16.78 12.79 -29.56
C GLU A 250 -17.87 11.71 -29.73
N GLY A 251 -18.76 11.58 -28.75
CA GLY A 251 -19.88 10.63 -28.77
C GLY A 251 -19.46 9.18 -28.57
N GLU A 252 -18.31 8.95 -27.92
CA GLU A 252 -17.72 7.63 -27.70
C GLU A 252 -17.29 7.40 -26.25
N TRP A 253 -17.10 6.14 -25.89
CA TRP A 253 -16.55 5.77 -24.59
C TRP A 253 -15.02 5.81 -24.65
N VAL A 254 -14.43 6.54 -23.71
CA VAL A 254 -12.99 6.73 -23.62
C VAL A 254 -12.46 6.12 -22.33
N ALA A 255 -11.40 5.34 -22.45
CA ALA A 255 -10.69 4.82 -21.29
C ALA A 255 -9.84 5.93 -20.68
N GLY A 256 -9.93 6.07 -19.35
CA GLY A 256 -9.00 6.91 -18.61
C GLY A 256 -7.58 6.31 -18.57
N PRO A 257 -6.68 6.94 -17.80
CA PRO A 257 -5.37 6.36 -17.50
C PRO A 257 -5.46 4.93 -16.96
N PRO A 258 -4.46 4.06 -17.22
CA PRO A 258 -4.46 2.70 -16.71
C PRO A 258 -4.51 2.64 -15.18
N GLN A 259 -3.97 3.65 -14.48
CA GLN A 259 -4.07 3.84 -13.01
C GLN A 259 -5.47 4.16 -12.49
N GLY A 260 -6.47 4.31 -13.36
CA GLY A 260 -7.85 4.56 -12.95
C GLY A 260 -8.34 3.53 -11.94
N MET A 261 -8.84 4.03 -10.81
CA MET A 261 -9.44 3.28 -9.71
C MET A 261 -10.74 3.96 -9.26
N GLN A 262 -11.67 4.18 -10.18
CA GLN A 262 -12.95 4.81 -9.88
C GLN A 262 -13.88 3.91 -9.07
N GLY A 263 -13.54 2.62 -8.93
CA GLY A 263 -14.34 1.63 -8.20
C GLY A 263 -15.72 1.42 -8.81
N HIS A 264 -16.61 0.79 -8.06
CA HIS A 264 -18.01 0.63 -8.44
C HIS A 264 -18.75 1.98 -8.48
N PRO A 265 -19.74 2.21 -9.37
CA PRO A 265 -20.55 3.44 -9.37
C PRO A 265 -21.20 3.79 -8.02
N ASP A 266 -21.59 2.78 -7.26
CA ASP A 266 -22.19 2.93 -5.93
C ASP A 266 -21.15 3.09 -4.81
N ASN A 267 -19.85 3.07 -5.14
CA ASN A 267 -18.74 3.39 -4.25
C ASN A 267 -18.08 4.71 -4.66
N PRO A 268 -18.63 5.87 -4.26
CA PRO A 268 -18.04 7.16 -4.59
C PRO A 268 -16.67 7.41 -3.93
N ALA A 269 -16.30 6.64 -2.90
CA ALA A 269 -15.01 6.73 -2.23
C ALA A 269 -13.89 5.95 -2.97
N GLY A 270 -14.26 5.05 -3.90
CA GLY A 270 -13.32 4.21 -4.65
C GLY A 270 -12.37 3.46 -3.71
N PRO A 271 -11.04 3.53 -3.91
CA PRO A 271 -10.08 2.82 -3.08
C PRO A 271 -10.05 3.32 -1.62
N GLY A 272 -10.50 4.56 -1.37
CA GLY A 272 -10.58 5.12 -0.01
C GLY A 272 -11.59 4.40 0.89
N ALA A 273 -12.49 3.58 0.34
CA ALA A 273 -13.39 2.74 1.12
C ALA A 273 -12.73 1.46 1.67
N LEU A 274 -11.58 1.05 1.12
CA LEU A 274 -10.94 -0.21 1.52
C LEU A 274 -10.39 -0.15 2.95
N GLY A 275 -9.74 0.95 3.32
CA GLY A 275 -9.23 1.15 4.68
C GLY A 275 -10.31 1.03 5.76
N PRO A 276 -11.43 1.79 5.66
CA PRO A 276 -12.58 1.65 6.54
C PRO A 276 -13.13 0.21 6.62
N ASP A 277 -13.31 -0.46 5.49
CA ASP A 277 -13.84 -1.82 5.47
C ASP A 277 -12.85 -2.83 6.11
N ALA A 278 -11.55 -2.65 5.88
CA ALA A 278 -10.50 -3.51 6.44
C ALA A 278 -10.41 -3.37 7.97
N VAL A 279 -10.41 -2.14 8.51
CA VAL A 279 -10.38 -1.95 9.97
C VAL A 279 -11.65 -2.40 10.65
N ASN A 280 -12.81 -2.25 9.99
CA ASN A 280 -14.08 -2.80 10.48
C ASN A 280 -14.06 -4.32 10.52
N ALA A 281 -13.55 -4.96 9.46
CA ALA A 281 -13.43 -6.41 9.41
C ALA A 281 -12.45 -6.92 10.48
N LEU A 282 -11.33 -6.21 10.71
CA LEU A 282 -10.38 -6.52 11.78
C LEU A 282 -11.01 -6.35 13.18
N ALA A 283 -11.69 -5.23 13.44
CA ALA A 283 -12.36 -4.99 14.72
C ALA A 283 -13.44 -6.05 15.02
N ALA A 284 -14.20 -6.46 13.99
CA ALA A 284 -15.20 -7.52 14.12
C ALA A 284 -14.57 -8.90 14.37
N ALA A 285 -13.46 -9.21 13.70
CA ALA A 285 -12.73 -10.46 13.87
C ALA A 285 -11.97 -10.54 15.21
N GLN A 286 -11.50 -9.40 15.71
CA GLN A 286 -10.71 -9.28 16.93
C GLN A 286 -11.15 -8.04 17.74
N PRO A 287 -12.23 -8.16 18.55
CA PRO A 287 -12.75 -7.02 19.33
C PRO A 287 -11.76 -6.44 20.34
N ASP A 288 -10.84 -7.26 20.85
CA ASP A 288 -9.79 -6.85 21.80
C ASP A 288 -8.48 -6.46 21.09
N PHE A 289 -8.54 -6.03 19.81
CA PHE A 289 -7.35 -5.62 19.06
C PHE A 289 -6.65 -4.43 19.76
N PRO A 290 -5.32 -4.48 19.94
CA PRO A 290 -4.59 -3.47 20.70
C PRO A 290 -4.31 -2.21 19.86
N TRP A 291 -5.35 -1.48 19.47
CA TRP A 291 -5.23 -0.29 18.61
C TRP A 291 -4.23 0.76 19.14
N ALA A 292 -4.18 0.94 20.46
CA ALA A 292 -3.26 1.87 21.14
C ALA A 292 -1.77 1.57 20.90
N ASP A 293 -1.42 0.33 20.50
CA ASP A 293 -0.04 -0.02 20.17
C ASP A 293 0.41 0.64 18.85
N TYR A 294 -0.52 1.15 18.04
CA TYR A 294 -0.29 1.68 16.69
C TYR A 294 -0.62 3.18 16.58
N ASP A 295 -0.77 3.88 17.70
CA ASP A 295 -1.00 5.33 17.79
C ASP A 295 0.02 5.90 18.80
N ILE A 296 1.20 6.25 18.28
CA ILE A 296 2.38 6.69 19.03
C ILE A 296 2.93 8.02 18.50
N GLU A 297 2.68 8.35 17.22
CA GLU A 297 3.31 9.46 16.50
C GLU A 297 2.28 10.52 16.04
N ASP A 298 2.25 11.67 16.71
CA ASP A 298 1.61 12.88 16.16
C ASP A 298 2.53 13.58 15.13
N GLN A 299 2.58 13.07 13.90
CA GLN A 299 3.36 13.70 12.83
C GLN A 299 2.82 15.09 12.44
N GLY A 300 1.55 15.35 12.74
CA GLY A 300 0.85 16.60 12.45
C GLY A 300 1.15 17.73 13.43
N ASP A 301 1.61 17.41 14.64
CA ASP A 301 1.63 18.30 15.81
C ASP A 301 0.25 18.95 15.96
N VAL A 302 -0.77 18.09 16.03
CA VAL A 302 -2.20 18.45 16.01
C VAL A 302 -2.53 19.42 17.14
N ASP A 303 -1.97 19.23 18.33
CA ASP A 303 -2.20 20.12 19.48
C ASP A 303 -1.22 21.31 19.57
N GLY A 304 -0.17 21.30 18.74
CA GLY A 304 0.79 22.39 18.57
C GLY A 304 1.77 22.56 19.72
N ASP A 305 2.00 21.51 20.52
CA ASP A 305 2.92 21.54 21.65
C ASP A 305 4.40 21.25 21.24
N GLY A 306 4.60 20.76 20.01
CA GLY A 306 5.89 20.45 19.40
C GLY A 306 6.43 19.04 19.71
N ASN A 307 5.62 18.15 20.29
CA ASN A 307 5.98 16.78 20.65
C ASN A 307 5.36 15.74 19.70
N PHE A 308 6.06 15.48 18.60
CA PHE A 308 5.65 14.51 17.55
C PHE A 308 5.72 13.02 17.96
N LEU A 309 5.99 12.70 19.21
CA LEU A 309 6.10 11.32 19.73
C LEU A 309 5.10 11.12 20.87
N GLU A 310 3.85 11.46 20.58
CA GLU A 310 2.70 11.15 21.41
C GLU A 310 1.49 10.72 20.58
N PRO A 311 0.53 10.00 21.19
CA PRO A 311 -0.70 9.57 20.52
C PRO A 311 -1.62 10.75 20.17
N ASP A 312 -2.25 10.72 19.00
CA ASP A 312 -3.25 11.71 18.55
C ASP A 312 -4.65 11.10 18.32
N GLY A 313 -4.80 9.79 18.53
CA GLY A 313 -6.04 9.04 18.29
C GLY A 313 -6.16 8.50 16.86
N VAL A 314 -5.14 8.66 16.02
CA VAL A 314 -5.08 8.15 14.65
C VAL A 314 -4.00 7.08 14.55
N ILE A 315 -4.30 5.97 13.87
CA ILE A 315 -3.30 4.93 13.61
C ILE A 315 -2.17 5.49 12.75
N ASP A 316 -0.93 5.39 13.26
CA ASP A 316 0.27 6.01 12.69
C ASP A 316 0.54 5.56 11.25
N HIS A 317 0.56 4.23 11.04
CA HIS A 317 1.00 3.59 9.79
C HIS A 317 0.09 2.42 9.42
N LEU A 318 -0.99 2.69 8.68
CA LEU A 318 -1.85 1.66 8.12
C LEU A 318 -1.30 1.14 6.78
N VAL A 319 -0.99 -0.15 6.74
CA VAL A 319 -0.58 -0.89 5.54
C VAL A 319 -1.63 -1.94 5.23
N LEU A 320 -2.14 -1.93 4.01
CA LEU A 320 -3.09 -2.89 3.50
C LEU A 320 -2.34 -3.77 2.49
N VAL A 321 -2.35 -5.07 2.70
CA VAL A 321 -1.89 -6.02 1.69
C VAL A 321 -3.13 -6.69 1.14
N HIS A 322 -3.46 -6.45 -0.13
CA HIS A 322 -4.67 -7.02 -0.72
C HIS A 322 -4.38 -8.35 -1.44
N ALA A 323 -5.38 -9.23 -1.48
CA ALA A 323 -5.34 -10.45 -2.27
C ALA A 323 -5.37 -10.11 -3.77
N GLY A 324 -4.68 -10.92 -4.58
CA GLY A 324 -4.60 -10.72 -6.03
C GLY A 324 -3.28 -10.07 -6.45
N GLU A 325 -3.13 -9.86 -7.75
CA GLU A 325 -1.98 -9.17 -8.33
C GLU A 325 -2.25 -7.67 -8.45
N ASP A 326 -1.24 -6.85 -8.21
CA ASP A 326 -1.33 -5.40 -8.38
C ASP A 326 -1.62 -5.03 -9.85
N LYS A 327 -2.56 -4.10 -10.05
CA LYS A 327 -2.88 -3.55 -11.37
C LYS A 327 -1.67 -2.93 -12.05
N SER A 328 -0.72 -2.36 -11.31
CA SER A 328 0.50 -1.81 -11.91
C SER A 328 1.37 -2.85 -12.62
N GLY A 329 1.25 -4.12 -12.20
CA GLY A 329 1.82 -5.31 -12.84
C GLY A 329 0.91 -5.98 -13.88
N GLY A 330 -0.27 -5.42 -14.16
CA GLY A 330 -1.26 -5.95 -15.09
C GLY A 330 -2.53 -6.49 -14.42
N GLY A 331 -2.55 -6.62 -13.09
CA GLY A 331 -3.74 -6.99 -12.31
C GLY A 331 -4.11 -8.47 -12.34
N GLY A 332 -3.27 -9.34 -12.91
CA GLY A 332 -3.50 -10.77 -12.98
C GLY A 332 -4.88 -11.16 -13.51
N ALA A 333 -5.57 -12.05 -12.78
CA ALA A 333 -6.92 -12.50 -13.13
C ALA A 333 -8.00 -11.41 -13.02
N GLN A 334 -7.77 -10.36 -12.22
CA GLN A 334 -8.70 -9.26 -12.02
C GLN A 334 -8.50 -8.14 -13.05
N GLY A 335 -7.30 -8.01 -13.62
CA GLY A 335 -6.99 -7.06 -14.69
C GLY A 335 -7.42 -5.62 -14.36
N VAL A 336 -8.34 -5.07 -15.15
CA VAL A 336 -8.85 -3.69 -14.97
C VAL A 336 -9.64 -3.49 -13.67
N TYR A 337 -10.04 -4.57 -13.01
CA TYR A 337 -10.75 -4.54 -11.73
C TYR A 337 -9.82 -4.52 -10.52
N ALA A 338 -8.53 -4.84 -10.69
CA ALA A 338 -7.56 -4.88 -9.61
C ALA A 338 -7.30 -3.51 -8.98
N ILE A 339 -6.78 -3.46 -7.77
CA ILE A 339 -6.27 -2.22 -7.16
C ILE A 339 -4.90 -1.91 -7.76
N TRP A 340 -4.64 -0.63 -8.03
CA TRP A 340 -3.32 -0.13 -8.37
C TRP A 340 -2.63 0.31 -7.07
N ALA A 341 -1.52 -0.30 -6.72
CA ALA A 341 -0.82 -0.04 -5.47
C ALA A 341 -0.44 1.45 -5.33
N HIS A 342 -0.71 2.05 -4.17
CA HIS A 342 -0.53 3.49 -3.94
C HIS A 342 -0.51 3.84 -2.44
N SER A 343 -0.14 5.08 -2.13
CA SER A 343 -0.39 5.66 -0.80
C SER A 343 -1.36 6.82 -0.86
N SER A 344 -2.28 6.89 0.10
CA SER A 344 -3.35 7.88 0.06
C SER A 344 -3.84 8.21 1.45
N THR A 345 -4.94 8.95 1.46
CA THR A 345 -5.66 9.37 2.63
C THR A 345 -7.14 9.01 2.47
N ILE A 346 -7.82 8.77 3.58
CA ILE A 346 -9.28 8.77 3.68
C ILE A 346 -9.67 10.21 4.01
N PRO A 347 -10.29 10.96 3.09
CA PRO A 347 -10.61 12.36 3.34
C PRO A 347 -11.51 12.53 4.57
N GLY A 348 -11.03 13.27 5.57
CA GLY A 348 -11.72 13.45 6.85
C GLY A 348 -11.46 12.35 7.88
N GLY A 349 -10.65 11.35 7.54
CA GLY A 349 -10.42 10.17 8.38
C GLY A 349 -11.64 9.26 8.52
N TYR A 350 -11.45 8.16 9.20
CA TYR A 350 -12.50 7.20 9.53
C TYR A 350 -12.36 6.74 10.97
N GLU A 351 -13.36 7.04 11.79
CA GLU A 351 -13.43 6.55 13.17
C GLU A 351 -13.76 5.06 13.18
N ILE A 352 -12.93 4.26 13.83
CA ILE A 352 -13.14 2.82 13.94
C ILE A 352 -14.27 2.59 14.97
N PRO A 353 -15.41 1.99 14.57
CA PRO A 353 -16.56 1.82 15.44
C PRO A 353 -16.22 1.11 16.74
N GLU A 354 -16.85 1.55 17.84
CA GLU A 354 -16.66 0.97 19.19
C GLU A 354 -15.23 1.10 19.75
N THR A 355 -14.40 1.97 19.17
CA THR A 355 -13.06 2.29 19.67
C THR A 355 -12.87 3.81 19.78
N ASP A 356 -11.78 4.23 20.44
CA ASP A 356 -11.37 5.63 20.50
C ASP A 356 -10.44 6.05 19.35
N PHE A 357 -10.18 5.16 18.39
CA PHE A 357 -9.17 5.32 17.33
C PHE A 357 -9.79 5.62 15.96
N ALA A 358 -9.00 6.23 15.09
CA ALA A 358 -9.33 6.50 13.70
C ALA A 358 -8.21 6.08 12.75
N VAL A 359 -8.53 5.91 11.47
CA VAL A 359 -7.54 5.76 10.40
C VAL A 359 -7.70 6.88 9.40
N ALA A 360 -6.60 7.29 8.77
CA ALA A 360 -6.62 8.33 7.76
C ALA A 360 -5.69 8.02 6.61
N ASN A 361 -4.38 8.00 6.85
CA ASN A 361 -3.41 7.67 5.82
C ASN A 361 -3.29 6.16 5.68
N TYR A 362 -3.15 5.67 4.46
CA TYR A 362 -2.97 4.25 4.17
C TYR A 362 -2.03 4.02 2.99
N ILE A 363 -1.41 2.85 2.98
CA ILE A 363 -0.68 2.28 1.85
C ILE A 363 -1.43 1.01 1.45
N VAL A 364 -1.64 0.78 0.15
CA VAL A 364 -2.23 -0.45 -0.39
C VAL A 364 -1.46 -0.94 -1.61
#